data_AF-A0A7S2AWK6-F1
#
_entry.id   AF-A0A7S2AWK6-F1
#
_cell.length_a   1.000
_cell.length_b   1.000
_cell.length_c   1.000
_cell.angle_alpha   90.00
_cell.angle_beta   90.00
_cell.angle_gamma   90.00
#
_symmetry.space_group_name_H-M   'P 1'
#
loop_
_entity.id
_entity.type
_entity.pdbx_description
1 polymer ?
#
loop_
_entity_poly.entity_id
_entity_poly.type
_entity_poly.pdbx_seq_one_letter_code
_entity_poly.pdbx_strand_id
1 'polypeptide(L)'
;CQAPRVMSSPGAIDTAVAYCQKNQWPLLSQALTYCWSNEFLDVFRQYFRDHASDFRGMKVGMGSSEHSLEQHAVFQEYLQLYEDRLSEYIESQLGGSSKEFYEELADAKDVQARDPESCDAGTALFIECLVASADYDSFYKVMVREAQKLEAREAMEKMRWDAAPTVAEGKTAEAG
;
A
#
# COMPACT_ATOMS: atom_id res chain seq x y z
N CYS A 1 1.40 3.76 -0.19
CA CYS A 1 2.55 2.91 0.18
C CYS A 1 3.67 3.00 -0.86
N GLN A 2 4.83 3.60 -0.54
CA GLN A 2 6.04 3.29 -1.30
C GLN A 2 6.59 1.99 -0.72
N ALA A 3 6.75 0.96 -1.56
CA ALA A 3 7.54 -0.20 -1.16
C ALA A 3 8.92 0.31 -0.73
N PRO A 4 9.49 -0.19 0.38
CA PRO A 4 10.82 0.20 0.81
C PRO A 4 11.82 -0.01 -0.34
N ARG A 5 12.73 0.95 -0.56
CA ARG A 5 13.75 0.88 -1.64
C ARG A 5 14.54 -0.43 -1.63
N VAL A 6 14.65 -1.08 -0.47
CA VAL A 6 15.36 -2.35 -0.25
C VAL A 6 14.76 -3.50 -1.08
N MET A 7 13.45 -3.51 -1.36
CA MET A 7 12.79 -4.59 -2.10
C MET A 7 12.31 -4.20 -3.50
N SER A 8 12.77 -3.04 -3.99
CA SER A 8 12.54 -2.64 -5.38
C SER A 8 13.55 -3.28 -6.37
N SER A 9 14.49 -4.08 -5.86
CA SER A 9 15.45 -4.84 -6.68
C SER A 9 14.95 -6.28 -6.85
N PRO A 10 14.86 -6.82 -8.08
CA PRO A 10 14.46 -8.21 -8.33
C PRO A 10 15.25 -9.22 -7.47
N GLY A 11 16.54 -8.98 -7.27
CA GLY A 11 17.40 -9.88 -6.48
C GLY A 11 17.07 -9.93 -4.97
N ALA A 12 16.42 -8.91 -4.42
CA ALA A 12 16.00 -8.93 -3.01
C ALA A 12 14.78 -9.83 -2.80
N ILE A 13 13.84 -9.84 -3.74
CA ILE A 13 12.66 -10.72 -3.72
C ILE A 13 13.09 -12.17 -3.91
N ASP A 14 13.96 -12.44 -4.88
CA ASP A 14 14.47 -13.80 -5.16
C ASP A 14 15.18 -14.41 -3.93
N THR A 15 15.95 -13.59 -3.21
CA THR A 15 16.65 -14.02 -1.98
C THR A 15 15.66 -14.38 -0.88
N ALA A 16 14.62 -13.57 -0.67
CA ALA A 16 13.59 -13.82 0.32
C ALA A 16 12.74 -15.06 -0.02
N VAL A 17 12.41 -15.25 -1.30
CA VAL A 17 11.74 -16.46 -1.80
C VAL A 17 12.59 -17.70 -1.52
N ALA A 18 13.88 -17.67 -1.86
CA ALA A 18 14.80 -18.78 -1.60
C ALA A 18 14.92 -19.09 -0.10
N TYR A 19 14.93 -18.06 0.74
CA TYR A 19 14.94 -18.21 2.19
C TYR A 19 13.66 -18.89 2.70
N CYS A 20 12.48 -18.45 2.27
CA CYS A 20 11.20 -19.05 2.64
C CYS A 20 11.11 -20.53 2.20
N GLN A 21 11.58 -20.83 0.98
CA GLN A 21 11.61 -22.21 0.46
C GLN A 21 12.54 -23.11 1.28
N LYS A 22 13.72 -22.61 1.69
CA LYS A 22 14.65 -23.35 2.56
C LYS A 22 14.03 -23.71 3.90
N ASN A 23 13.15 -22.87 4.44
CA ASN A 23 12.46 -23.07 5.71
C ASN A 23 11.12 -23.82 5.57
N GLN A 24 10.80 -24.33 4.37
CA GLN A 24 9.55 -25.04 4.07
C GLN A 24 8.29 -24.19 4.29
N TRP A 25 8.33 -22.90 3.92
CA TRP A 25 7.17 -22.00 3.89
C TRP A 25 6.75 -21.67 2.44
N PRO A 26 6.17 -22.64 1.71
CA PRO A 26 5.80 -22.46 0.31
C PRO A 26 4.70 -21.40 0.11
N LEU A 27 3.66 -21.36 0.96
CA LEU A 27 2.59 -20.38 0.83
C LEU A 27 3.10 -18.96 1.12
N LEU A 28 3.95 -18.81 2.14
CA LEU A 28 4.58 -17.54 2.47
C LEU A 28 5.47 -17.05 1.32
N SER A 29 6.26 -17.94 0.71
CA SER A 29 7.13 -17.58 -0.43
C SER A 29 6.34 -17.08 -1.64
N GLN A 30 5.18 -17.69 -1.92
CA GLN A 30 4.35 -17.33 -3.06
C GLN A 30 3.51 -16.07 -2.78
N ALA A 31 3.00 -15.92 -1.56
CA ALA A 31 2.33 -14.71 -1.11
C ALA A 31 3.29 -13.50 -1.14
N LEU A 32 4.55 -13.71 -0.76
CA LEU A 32 5.61 -12.70 -0.84
C LEU A 32 5.76 -12.15 -2.26
N THR A 33 5.86 -13.03 -3.25
CA THR A 33 5.94 -12.62 -4.66
C THR A 33 4.67 -11.91 -5.12
N TYR A 34 3.49 -12.43 -4.75
CA TYR A 34 2.21 -11.86 -5.17
C TYR A 34 1.95 -10.48 -4.57
N CYS A 35 2.18 -10.30 -3.26
CA CYS A 35 1.97 -9.04 -2.56
C CYS A 35 2.84 -7.89 -3.08
N TRP A 36 3.97 -8.19 -3.73
CA TRP A 36 4.80 -7.18 -4.41
C TRP A 36 4.55 -7.06 -5.92
N SER A 37 3.65 -7.85 -6.47
CA SER A 37 3.22 -7.69 -7.85
C SER A 37 2.40 -6.39 -8.01
N ASN A 38 2.40 -5.84 -9.23
CA ASN A 38 1.52 -4.72 -9.54
C ASN A 38 0.04 -5.13 -9.47
N GLU A 39 -0.29 -6.39 -9.76
CA GLU A 39 -1.66 -6.90 -9.68
C GLU A 39 -2.26 -6.70 -8.29
N PHE A 40 -1.51 -7.05 -7.24
CA PHE A 40 -1.92 -6.82 -5.86
C PHE A 40 -1.88 -5.33 -5.51
N LEU A 41 -0.74 -4.67 -5.74
CA LEU A 41 -0.51 -3.31 -5.27
C LEU A 41 -1.41 -2.27 -5.94
N ASP A 42 -1.79 -2.44 -7.21
CA ASP A 42 -2.59 -1.47 -7.94
C ASP A 42 -4.03 -1.39 -7.43
N VAL A 43 -4.58 -2.49 -6.92
CA VAL A 43 -5.89 -2.52 -6.25
C VAL A 43 -5.89 -1.57 -5.05
N PHE A 44 -4.90 -1.67 -4.17
CA PHE A 44 -4.80 -0.81 -2.99
C PHE A 44 -4.41 0.63 -3.34
N ARG A 45 -3.54 0.84 -4.33
CA ARG A 45 -3.23 2.19 -4.83
C ARG A 45 -4.45 2.89 -5.40
N GLN A 46 -5.37 2.16 -6.03
CA GLN A 46 -6.64 2.71 -6.49
C GLN A 46 -7.53 3.04 -5.29
N TYR A 47 -7.72 2.09 -4.38
CA TYR A 47 -8.50 2.30 -3.15
C TYR A 47 -8.04 3.54 -2.36
N PHE A 48 -6.74 3.68 -2.10
CA PHE A 48 -6.23 4.85 -1.36
C PHE A 48 -6.48 6.17 -2.08
N ARG A 49 -6.47 6.19 -3.42
CA ARG A 49 -6.76 7.40 -4.19
C ARG A 49 -8.23 7.78 -4.12
N ASP A 50 -9.12 6.80 -4.17
CA ASP A 50 -10.57 7.03 -4.18
C ASP A 50 -11.07 7.54 -2.82
N HIS A 51 -10.43 7.11 -1.72
CA HIS A 51 -10.79 7.53 -0.37
C HIS A 51 -9.89 8.65 0.20
N ALA A 52 -8.90 9.15 -0.56
CA ALA A 52 -7.97 10.17 -0.09
C ALA A 52 -8.66 11.48 0.32
N SER A 53 -9.80 11.81 -0.29
CA SER A 53 -10.56 13.02 0.03
C SER A 53 -11.02 13.09 1.50
N ASP A 54 -11.29 11.93 2.10
CA ASP A 54 -11.87 11.82 3.45
C ASP A 54 -10.84 12.14 4.54
N PHE A 55 -9.57 12.27 4.15
CA PHE A 55 -8.43 12.54 5.01
C PHE A 55 -7.80 13.92 4.76
N ARG A 56 -8.47 14.82 4.01
CA ARG A 56 -7.99 16.19 3.77
C ARG A 56 -7.84 16.99 5.06
N GLY A 57 -6.82 17.84 5.12
CA GLY A 57 -6.53 18.67 6.29
C GLY A 57 -6.05 17.92 7.55
N MET A 58 -5.96 16.60 7.51
CA MET A 58 -5.49 15.77 8.62
C MET A 58 -3.97 15.80 8.75
N LYS A 59 -3.46 15.51 9.97
CA LYS A 59 -2.02 15.49 10.26
C LYS A 59 -1.53 14.07 10.56
N VAL A 60 -0.29 13.81 10.17
CA VAL A 60 0.44 12.57 10.48
C VAL A 60 0.86 12.63 11.96
N GLY A 61 -0.04 12.26 12.87
CA GLY A 61 0.24 12.24 14.31
C GLY A 61 -0.99 11.83 15.14
N MET A 62 -0.88 10.70 15.85
CA MET A 62 -1.94 10.06 16.65
C MET A 62 -2.50 10.97 17.77
N GLY A 63 -1.73 11.98 18.20
CA GLY A 63 -2.12 12.89 19.30
C GLY A 63 -2.69 14.24 18.85
N SER A 64 -2.94 14.45 17.56
CA SER A 64 -3.28 15.78 17.03
C SER A 64 -4.61 15.87 16.30
N SER A 65 -5.31 14.75 16.10
CA SER A 65 -6.57 14.71 15.34
C SER A 65 -7.52 13.69 16.00
N GLU A 66 -8.75 14.09 16.35
CA GLU A 66 -9.79 13.14 16.72
C GLU A 66 -10.12 12.29 15.49
N HIS A 67 -9.87 10.98 15.56
CA HIS A 67 -10.17 10.06 14.47
C HIS A 67 -11.69 9.85 14.39
N SER A 68 -12.28 10.06 13.21
CA SER A 68 -13.72 9.91 13.05
C SER A 68 -14.13 8.44 12.88
N LEU A 69 -15.38 8.12 13.23
CA LEU A 69 -15.96 6.80 12.95
C LEU A 69 -15.95 6.47 11.44
N GLU A 70 -16.03 7.49 10.60
CA GLU A 70 -15.98 7.36 9.14
C GLU A 70 -14.61 6.89 8.66
N GLN A 71 -13.52 7.45 9.22
CA GLN A 71 -12.16 7.00 8.90
C GLN A 71 -11.92 5.54 9.31
N HIS A 72 -12.51 5.13 10.45
CA HIS A 72 -12.45 3.75 10.88
C HIS A 72 -13.25 2.82 9.96
N ALA A 73 -14.41 3.27 9.45
CA ALA A 73 -15.19 2.50 8.49
C ALA A 73 -14.42 2.25 7.19
N VAL A 74 -13.76 3.28 6.65
CA VAL A 74 -12.89 3.15 5.45
C VAL A 74 -11.74 2.17 5.71
N PHE A 75 -11.22 2.11 6.94
CA PHE A 75 -10.20 1.13 7.30
C PHE A 75 -10.75 -0.31 7.34
N GLN A 76 -11.93 -0.53 7.90
CA GLN A 76 -12.56 -1.86 7.93
C GLN A 76 -12.84 -2.40 6.52
N GLU A 77 -13.33 -1.54 5.62
CA GLU A 77 -13.53 -1.89 4.21
C GLU A 77 -12.21 -2.24 3.52
N TYR A 78 -11.14 -1.49 3.80
CA TYR A 78 -9.80 -1.78 3.31
C TYR A 78 -9.26 -3.12 3.85
N LEU A 79 -9.44 -3.40 5.15
CA LEU A 79 -9.00 -4.66 5.75
C LEU A 79 -9.68 -5.85 5.09
N GLN A 80 -10.99 -5.76 4.89
CA GLN A 80 -11.74 -6.81 4.21
C GLN A 80 -11.21 -7.00 2.78
N LEU A 81 -11.02 -5.93 2.01
CA LEU A 81 -10.44 -6.01 0.66
C LEU A 81 -9.05 -6.67 0.67
N TYR A 82 -8.23 -6.35 1.68
CA TYR A 82 -6.90 -6.90 1.85
C TYR A 82 -6.93 -8.41 2.13
N GLU A 83 -7.73 -8.82 3.12
CA GLU A 83 -7.88 -10.22 3.52
C GLU A 83 -8.51 -11.07 2.40
N ASP A 84 -9.52 -10.54 1.71
CA ASP A 84 -10.19 -11.20 0.59
C ASP A 84 -9.20 -11.44 -0.54
N ARG A 85 -8.40 -10.44 -0.93
CA ARG A 85 -7.42 -10.59 -2.01
C ARG A 85 -6.32 -11.59 -1.69
N LEU A 86 -5.82 -11.56 -0.47
CA LEU A 86 -4.77 -12.48 -0.05
C LEU A 86 -5.32 -13.92 0.05
N SER A 87 -6.50 -14.10 0.65
CA SER A 87 -7.15 -15.41 0.79
C SER A 87 -7.57 -15.98 -0.56
N GLU A 88 -8.13 -15.17 -1.45
CA GLU A 88 -8.49 -15.58 -2.82
C GLU A 88 -7.27 -16.13 -3.56
N TYR A 89 -6.12 -15.44 -3.47
CA TYR A 89 -4.88 -15.91 -4.06
C TYR A 89 -4.41 -17.24 -3.45
N ILE A 90 -4.37 -17.35 -2.13
CA ILE A 90 -3.92 -18.56 -1.44
C ILE A 90 -4.81 -19.77 -1.78
N GLU A 91 -6.14 -19.60 -1.72
CA GLU A 91 -7.09 -20.69 -1.87
C GLU A 91 -7.30 -21.07 -3.34
N SER A 92 -7.45 -20.08 -4.22
CA SER A 92 -7.82 -20.33 -5.62
C SER A 92 -6.62 -20.59 -6.52
N GLN A 93 -5.49 -19.91 -6.29
CA GLN A 93 -4.31 -20.01 -7.17
C GLN A 93 -3.28 -21.01 -6.65
N LEU A 94 -3.08 -21.07 -5.33
CA LEU A 94 -2.09 -21.97 -4.73
C LEU A 94 -2.68 -23.31 -4.26
N GLY A 95 -4.00 -23.38 -4.07
CA GLY A 95 -4.69 -24.57 -3.56
C GLY A 95 -4.39 -24.86 -2.08
N GLY A 96 -3.87 -23.88 -1.34
CA GLY A 96 -3.69 -23.94 0.11
C GLY A 96 -4.89 -23.37 0.85
N SER A 97 -4.76 -23.18 2.15
CA SER A 97 -5.75 -22.49 2.98
C SER A 97 -5.14 -21.28 3.69
N SER A 98 -5.96 -20.28 3.99
CA SER A 98 -5.52 -19.14 4.80
C SER A 98 -4.97 -19.58 6.16
N LYS A 99 -5.49 -20.68 6.73
CA LYS A 99 -4.98 -21.27 7.97
C LYS A 99 -3.52 -21.70 7.85
N GLU A 100 -3.19 -22.48 6.82
CA GLU A 100 -1.82 -22.94 6.57
C GLU A 100 -0.87 -21.76 6.33
N PHE A 101 -1.32 -20.74 5.59
CA PHE A 101 -0.54 -19.53 5.40
C PHE A 101 -0.22 -18.81 6.72
N TYR A 102 -1.21 -18.65 7.61
CA TYR A 102 -0.97 -18.02 8.91
C TYR A 102 -0.12 -18.86 9.85
N GLU A 103 -0.16 -20.20 9.72
CA GLU A 103 0.76 -21.12 10.42
C GLU A 103 2.21 -20.89 9.95
N GLU A 104 2.45 -20.85 8.63
CA GLU A 104 3.78 -20.53 8.08
C GLU A 104 4.27 -19.13 8.50
N LEU A 105 3.38 -18.14 8.50
CA LEU A 105 3.69 -16.78 8.95
C LEU A 105 4.06 -16.74 10.44
N ALA A 106 3.35 -17.49 11.29
CA ALA A 106 3.65 -17.59 12.71
C ALA A 106 5.01 -18.25 12.94
N ASP A 107 5.30 -19.34 12.24
CA ASP A 107 6.59 -20.02 12.30
C ASP A 107 7.75 -19.11 11.86
N ALA A 108 7.56 -18.34 10.79
CA ALA A 108 8.55 -17.38 10.30
C ALA A 108 8.82 -16.26 11.31
N LYS A 109 7.77 -15.75 11.97
CA LYS A 109 7.90 -14.77 13.06
C LYS A 109 8.64 -15.34 14.27
N ASP A 110 8.37 -16.59 14.63
CA ASP A 110 9.05 -17.26 15.74
C ASP A 110 10.54 -17.47 15.44
N VAL A 111 10.90 -17.81 14.20
CA VAL A 111 12.30 -17.85 13.76
C VAL A 111 12.94 -16.48 13.87
N GLN A 112 12.31 -15.44 13.33
CA GLN A 112 12.79 -14.06 13.41
C GLN A 112 12.97 -13.58 14.86
N ALA A 113 12.08 -13.95 15.77
CA ALA A 113 12.14 -13.55 17.17
C ALA A 113 13.27 -14.25 17.95
N ARG A 114 13.52 -15.53 17.66
CA ARG A 114 14.59 -16.30 18.31
C ARG A 114 15.97 -15.92 17.82
N ASP A 115 16.12 -15.64 16.53
CA ASP A 115 17.39 -15.32 15.91
C ASP A 115 17.22 -14.25 14.81
N PRO A 116 17.16 -12.96 15.21
CA PRO A 116 16.91 -11.87 14.27
C PRO A 116 17.98 -11.72 13.19
N GLU A 117 19.24 -12.09 13.48
CA GLU A 117 20.36 -11.95 12.54
C GLU A 117 20.38 -13.05 11.46
N SER A 118 19.69 -14.18 11.69
CA SER A 118 19.57 -15.25 10.69
C SER A 118 18.30 -15.15 9.84
N CYS A 119 17.41 -14.21 10.15
CA CYS A 119 16.27 -13.91 9.31
C CYS A 119 16.72 -13.13 8.06
N ASP A 120 16.33 -13.60 6.87
CA ASP A 120 16.58 -12.84 5.65
C ASP A 120 15.86 -11.48 5.72
N ALA A 121 16.57 -10.42 5.34
CA ALA A 121 16.07 -9.06 5.44
C ALA A 121 14.81 -8.81 4.58
N GLY A 122 14.68 -9.47 3.42
CA GLY A 122 13.50 -9.36 2.58
C GLY A 122 12.28 -10.07 3.20
N THR A 123 12.51 -11.25 3.80
CA THR A 123 11.47 -11.99 4.53
C THR A 123 11.02 -11.24 5.79
N ALA A 124 11.95 -10.72 6.59
CA ALA A 124 11.65 -9.89 7.75
C ALA A 124 10.80 -8.67 7.37
N LEU A 125 11.20 -7.97 6.30
CA LEU A 125 10.49 -6.81 5.82
C LEU A 125 9.11 -7.16 5.21
N PHE A 126 8.97 -8.35 4.61
CA PHE A 126 7.66 -8.86 4.17
C PHE A 126 6.70 -8.99 5.35
N ILE A 127 7.15 -9.66 6.41
CA ILE A 127 6.37 -9.90 7.63
C ILE A 127 5.96 -8.57 8.26
N GLU A 128 6.90 -7.64 8.39
CA GLU A 128 6.62 -6.28 8.88
C GLU A 128 5.56 -5.57 8.02
N CYS A 129 5.66 -5.69 6.68
CA CYS A 129 4.70 -5.09 5.77
C CYS A 129 3.31 -5.75 5.87
N LEU A 130 3.21 -7.06 6.04
CA LEU A 130 1.94 -7.76 6.24
C LEU A 130 1.25 -7.25 7.51
N VAL A 131 1.98 -7.22 8.63
CA VAL A 131 1.43 -6.74 9.92
C VAL A 131 1.04 -5.28 9.84
N ALA A 132 1.89 -4.42 9.25
CA ALA A 132 1.60 -3.01 9.07
C ALA A 132 0.42 -2.77 8.11
N SER A 133 0.19 -3.67 7.16
CA SER A 133 -0.97 -3.57 6.25
C SER A 133 -2.29 -3.82 6.97
N ALA A 134 -2.28 -4.50 8.12
CA ALA A 134 -3.45 -4.72 8.97
C ALA A 134 -3.54 -3.75 10.17
N ASP A 135 -2.65 -2.76 10.23
CA ASP A 135 -2.57 -1.80 11.33
C ASP A 135 -3.24 -0.45 10.97
N TYR A 136 -4.15 0.01 11.84
CA TYR A 136 -4.90 1.24 11.61
C TYR A 136 -4.00 2.47 11.51
N ASP A 137 -2.96 2.54 12.36
CA ASP A 137 -2.04 3.68 12.37
C ASP A 137 -1.26 3.80 11.07
N SER A 138 -0.78 2.66 10.58
CA SER A 138 -0.06 2.54 9.32
C SER A 138 -0.96 2.92 8.14
N PHE A 139 -2.21 2.43 8.13
CA PHE A 139 -3.23 2.82 7.16
C PHE A 139 -3.51 4.32 7.20
N TYR A 140 -3.78 4.88 8.38
CA TYR A 140 -4.07 6.30 8.56
C TYR A 140 -2.93 7.19 8.03
N LYS A 141 -1.67 6.85 8.35
CA LYS A 141 -0.50 7.56 7.84
C LYS A 141 -0.42 7.53 6.31
N VAL A 142 -0.81 6.42 5.68
CA VAL A 142 -0.87 6.31 4.21
C VAL A 142 -1.96 7.22 3.66
N MET A 143 -3.17 7.17 4.21
CA MET A 143 -4.30 7.98 3.74
C MET A 143 -4.05 9.48 3.86
N VAL A 144 -3.48 9.96 4.97
CA VAL A 144 -3.10 11.38 5.12
C VAL A 144 -2.08 11.80 4.07
N ARG A 145 -1.11 10.93 3.74
CA ARG A 145 -0.13 11.23 2.68
C ARG A 145 -0.76 11.25 1.29
N GLU A 146 -1.72 10.37 1.02
CA GLU A 146 -2.44 10.38 -0.26
C GLU A 146 -3.34 11.61 -0.37
N ALA A 147 -3.99 12.05 0.71
CA ALA A 147 -4.74 13.31 0.76
C ALA A 147 -3.85 14.52 0.45
N GLN A 148 -2.67 14.60 1.08
CA GLN A 148 -1.70 15.68 0.81
C GLN A 148 -1.23 15.70 -0.65
N LYS A 149 -1.03 14.53 -1.27
CA LYS A 149 -0.67 14.45 -2.71
C LYS A 149 -1.83 14.92 -3.59
N LEU A 150 -3.06 14.57 -3.25
CA LEU A 150 -4.25 15.00 -3.97
C LEU A 150 -4.37 16.53 -3.93
N GLU A 151 -4.24 17.13 -2.75
CA GLU A 151 -4.24 18.59 -2.55
C GLU A 151 -3.13 19.27 -3.36
N ALA A 152 -1.91 18.73 -3.34
CA ALA A 152 -0.80 19.26 -4.12
C ALA A 152 -1.03 19.20 -5.64
N ARG A 153 -1.66 18.12 -6.13
CA ARG A 153 -2.01 17.95 -7.54
C ARG A 153 -3.08 18.95 -7.98
N GLU A 154 -4.11 19.14 -7.17
CA GLU A 154 -5.17 20.13 -7.42
C GLU A 154 -4.63 21.57 -7.40
N ALA A 155 -3.74 21.88 -6.46
CA ALA A 155 -3.08 23.19 -6.40
C ALA A 155 -2.23 23.46 -7.65
N MET A 156 -1.47 22.47 -8.12
CA MET A 156 -0.67 22.57 -9.33
C MET A 156 -1.53 22.72 -10.59
N GLU A 157 -2.65 22.01 -10.68
CA GLU A 157 -3.60 22.12 -11.79
C GLU A 157 -4.26 23.51 -11.83
N LYS A 158 -4.66 24.03 -10.67
CA LYS A 158 -5.20 25.39 -10.56
C LYS A 158 -4.19 26.45 -11.01
N MET A 159 -2.93 26.35 -10.56
CA MET A 159 -1.87 27.26 -11.03
C MET A 159 -1.64 27.17 -12.54
N ARG A 160 -1.77 25.98 -13.13
CA ARG A 160 -1.66 25.79 -14.59
C ARG A 160 -2.80 26.48 -15.33
N TRP A 161 -4.02 26.39 -14.82
CA TRP A 161 -5.20 27.04 -15.41
C TRP A 161 -5.12 28.57 -15.30
N ASP A 162 -4.72 29.09 -14.13
CA ASP A 162 -4.56 30.53 -13.89
C ASP A 162 -3.41 31.16 -14.73
N ALA A 163 -2.45 30.35 -15.19
CA ALA A 163 -1.35 30.76 -16.06
C ALA A 163 -1.66 30.66 -17.57
N ALA A 164 -2.83 30.14 -17.97
CA ALA A 164 -3.21 30.07 -19.37
C ALA A 164 -3.59 31.47 -19.90
N PRO A 165 -2.98 31.97 -20.99
CA PRO A 165 -3.35 33.26 -21.54
C PRO A 165 -4.80 33.19 -22.04
N THR A 166 -5.67 34.02 -21.47
CA THR A 166 -7.01 34.28 -22.01
C THR A 166 -6.84 34.79 -23.44
N VAL A 167 -7.23 33.97 -24.41
CA VAL A 167 -7.29 34.38 -25.82
C VAL A 167 -8.31 35.51 -25.91
N ALA A 168 -7.80 36.74 -25.92
CA ALA A 168 -8.59 37.94 -26.10
C ALA A 168 -9.20 37.91 -27.50
N GLU A 169 -10.53 38.01 -27.55
CA GLU A 169 -11.35 38.12 -28.76
C GLU A 169 -10.75 39.11 -29.76
N GLY A 170 -10.41 38.59 -30.95
CA GLY A 170 -10.05 39.40 -32.10
C GLY A 170 -11.24 40.22 -32.56
N LYS A 171 -11.29 41.49 -32.19
CA LYS A 171 -12.26 42.44 -32.70
C LYS A 171 -11.85 42.86 -34.12
N THR A 172 -12.56 42.31 -35.10
CA THR A 172 -12.58 42.79 -36.49
C THR A 172 -12.99 44.27 -36.49
N ALA A 173 -12.18 45.14 -37.11
CA ALA A 173 -12.62 46.47 -37.49
C ALA A 173 -12.11 46.75 -38.90
N GLU A 174 -13.08 46.80 -39.81
CA GLU A 174 -12.94 47.07 -41.24
C GLU A 174 -12.42 48.48 -41.54
N ALA A 175 -11.93 48.58 -42.77
CA ALA A 175 -11.31 49.70 -43.44
C ALA A 175 -12.20 50.96 -43.56
N GLY A 176 -11.52 52.10 -43.58
CA GLY A 176 -11.99 53.38 -44.10
C GLY A 176 -10.83 54.10 -44.78
#